data_AF-A0A6M1ZBG5-F1
#
_entry.id   AF-A0A6M1ZBG5-F1
#
_cell.length_a   1.000
_cell.length_b   1.000
_cell.length_c   1.000
_cell.angle_alpha   90.00
_cell.angle_beta   90.00
_cell.angle_gamma   90.00
#
_symmetry.space_group_name_H-M   'P 1'
#
loop_
_entity.id
_entity.type
_entity.pdbx_description
1 polymer ?
#
loop_
_entity_poly.entity_id
_entity_poly.type
_entity_poly.pdbx_seq_one_letter_code
_entity_poly.pdbx_strand_id
1 'polypeptide(L)'
;MKRYKIVLLILALPLFFGVERFCRWQTGGFRPSKVTCHLPHTFHHPVAPISPGLIEEINKTLEEPFTFLGRGVQCYAFVSQDGTTVLKLFKHHHFGLPSDLLNFLPLKWAQNVIQKRNQRLHHIYKSAVIASTRLKEESGTLYLHLEKTPGLHPLVTVHDKLKSAYPLDLNDCEFVLQKRARPAREVINEQLVRGSVDGALRSIFALLKLTRLQSELGIKNKDPQVLDNCGFCDSKPLLIDIGSLKMRSRSTNPDPTGKAIFKAKRQILHWIEKKHPSQLSHIEEALNEKDT
;
A
#
# COMPACT_ATOMS: atom_id res chain seq x y z
N MET A 1 -34.65 28.86 25.94
CA MET A 1 -33.49 28.95 25.02
C MET A 1 -34.00 29.04 23.59
N LYS A 2 -33.58 30.08 22.85
CA LYS A 2 -34.27 30.61 21.67
C LYS A 2 -34.07 29.73 20.42
N ARG A 3 -35.15 29.39 19.71
CA ARG A 3 -35.22 28.48 18.54
C ARG A 3 -34.16 28.74 17.46
N TYR A 4 -33.70 29.98 17.28
CA TYR A 4 -32.62 30.30 16.33
C TYR A 4 -31.28 29.64 16.68
N LYS A 5 -30.99 29.38 17.97
CA LYS A 5 -29.74 28.68 18.38
C LYS A 5 -29.74 27.23 17.91
N ILE A 6 -30.91 26.59 17.89
CA ILE A 6 -31.07 25.22 17.39
C ILE A 6 -30.86 25.19 15.87
N VAL A 7 -31.44 26.15 15.15
CA VAL A 7 -31.24 26.28 13.69
C VAL A 7 -29.77 26.53 13.35
N LEU A 8 -29.08 27.42 14.07
CA LEU A 8 -27.64 27.65 13.89
C LEU A 8 -26.81 26.39 14.15
N LEU A 9 -27.12 25.60 15.18
CA LEU A 9 -26.43 24.33 15.44
C LEU A 9 -26.68 23.30 14.33
N ILE A 10 -27.92 23.20 13.84
CA ILE A 10 -28.29 22.32 12.73
C ILE A 10 -27.55 22.69 11.44
N LEU A 11 -27.28 23.98 11.19
CA LEU A 11 -26.51 24.43 10.03
C LEU A 11 -24.98 24.32 10.24
N ALA A 12 -24.51 24.55 11.47
CA ALA A 12 -23.07 24.49 11.79
C ALA A 12 -22.51 23.07 11.72
N LEU A 13 -23.27 22.05 12.11
CA LEU A 13 -22.79 20.66 12.09
C LEU A 13 -22.46 20.16 10.67
N PRO A 14 -23.37 20.23 9.67
CA PRO A 14 -23.07 19.87 8.28
C PRO A 14 -21.93 20.70 7.71
N LEU A 15 -21.85 22.00 8.03
CA LEU A 15 -20.75 22.85 7.58
C LEU A 15 -19.41 22.38 8.15
N PHE A 16 -19.36 22.09 9.46
CA PHE A 16 -18.17 21.57 10.11
C PHE A 16 -17.72 20.25 9.48
N PHE A 17 -18.62 19.28 9.33
CA PHE A 17 -18.31 18.00 8.68
C PHE A 17 -17.95 18.17 7.19
N GLY A 18 -18.58 19.11 6.50
CA GLY A 18 -18.31 19.44 5.11
C GLY A 18 -16.91 20.01 4.91
N VAL A 19 -16.54 21.02 5.72
CA VAL A 19 -15.19 21.62 5.73
C VAL A 19 -14.15 20.58 6.11
N GLU A 20 -14.39 19.78 7.14
CA GLU A 20 -13.50 18.74 7.60
C GLU A 20 -13.22 17.70 6.49
N ARG A 21 -14.28 17.25 5.82
CA ARG A 21 -14.18 16.28 4.72
C ARG A 21 -13.50 16.90 3.50
N PHE A 22 -13.77 18.17 3.20
CA PHE A 22 -13.10 18.93 2.16
C PHE A 22 -11.59 19.04 2.44
N CYS A 23 -11.20 19.47 3.65
CA CYS A 23 -9.80 19.55 4.06
C CYS A 23 -9.12 18.18 3.98
N ARG A 24 -9.78 17.09 4.43
CA ARG A 24 -9.25 15.73 4.30
C ARG A 24 -9.05 15.31 2.84
N TRP A 25 -9.94 15.73 1.94
CA TRP A 25 -9.83 15.42 0.52
C TRP A 25 -8.72 16.20 -0.17
N GLN A 26 -8.59 17.50 0.15
CA GLN A 26 -7.55 18.38 -0.39
C GLN A 26 -6.14 17.95 0.05
N THR A 27 -5.97 17.61 1.33
CA THR A 27 -4.67 17.20 1.90
C THR A 27 -4.34 15.72 1.68
N GLY A 28 -5.27 14.93 1.14
CA GLY A 28 -5.20 13.46 1.24
C GLY A 28 -5.28 12.96 2.70
N GLY A 29 -5.48 13.85 3.66
CA GLY A 29 -5.48 13.57 5.08
C GLY A 29 -4.12 13.18 5.64
N PHE A 30 -3.00 13.46 4.96
CA PHE A 30 -1.65 13.27 5.49
C PHE A 30 -1.32 14.33 6.55
N ARG A 31 -0.60 13.91 7.60
CA ARG A 31 0.02 14.74 8.65
C ARG A 31 1.20 13.96 9.23
N PRO A 32 2.32 14.59 9.64
CA PRO A 32 3.43 13.87 10.27
C PRO A 32 3.02 13.02 11.48
N SER A 33 2.15 13.55 12.34
CA SER A 33 1.63 12.84 13.53
C SER A 33 0.82 11.56 13.24
N LYS A 34 0.55 11.25 11.97
CA LYS A 34 -0.19 10.07 11.54
C LYS A 34 0.69 8.89 11.16
N VAL A 35 1.97 9.16 10.98
CA VAL A 35 3.02 8.21 10.57
C VAL A 35 4.10 8.08 11.65
N THR A 36 4.23 9.06 12.55
CA THR A 36 5.03 8.91 13.77
C THR A 36 4.19 8.27 14.88
N CYS A 37 4.81 7.41 15.67
CA CYS A 37 4.18 6.78 16.82
C CYS A 37 5.23 6.41 17.87
N HIS A 38 5.04 6.95 19.08
CA HIS A 38 5.89 6.66 20.25
C HIS A 38 5.35 5.53 21.12
N LEU A 39 4.26 4.86 20.71
CA LEU A 39 3.78 3.70 21.44
C LEU A 39 4.76 2.53 21.27
N PRO A 40 5.15 1.86 22.36
CA PRO A 40 5.94 0.63 22.26
C PRO A 40 5.10 -0.40 21.51
N HIS A 41 5.61 -0.87 20.37
CA HIS A 41 5.01 -1.97 19.65
C HIS A 41 5.84 -3.24 19.90
N THR A 42 5.16 -4.36 20.10
CA THR A 42 5.78 -5.63 20.49
C THR A 42 6.23 -6.48 19.30
N PHE A 43 6.25 -5.89 18.09
CA PHE A 43 6.66 -6.60 16.90
C PHE A 43 8.19 -6.61 16.82
N HIS A 44 8.78 -7.72 17.23
CA HIS A 44 10.16 -8.04 16.93
C HIS A 44 10.17 -9.06 15.80
N HIS A 45 10.79 -8.69 14.69
CA HIS A 45 11.14 -9.64 13.66
C HIS A 45 12.64 -9.54 13.48
N PRO A 46 13.40 -10.64 13.59
CA PRO A 46 14.81 -10.62 13.25
C PRO A 46 14.91 -10.30 11.76
N VAL A 47 15.15 -9.03 11.44
CA VAL A 47 15.56 -8.62 10.11
C VAL A 47 17.02 -9.00 10.00
N ALA A 48 17.42 -9.62 8.89
CA ALA A 48 18.83 -9.91 8.67
C ALA A 48 19.65 -8.60 8.81
N PRO A 49 20.85 -8.65 9.41
CA PRO A 49 21.68 -7.47 9.57
C PRO A 49 21.89 -6.83 8.19
N ILE A 50 21.50 -5.57 8.08
CA ILE A 50 21.59 -4.80 6.85
C ILE A 50 23.07 -4.44 6.65
N SER A 51 23.60 -4.67 5.44
CA SER A 51 24.98 -4.32 5.16
C SER A 51 25.18 -2.79 5.22
N PRO A 52 26.32 -2.30 5.74
CA PRO A 52 26.59 -0.86 5.79
C PRO A 52 26.47 -0.17 4.42
N GLY A 53 26.94 -0.82 3.35
CA GLY A 53 26.83 -0.30 1.99
C GLY A 53 25.38 -0.16 1.49
N LEU A 54 24.47 -1.03 1.93
CA LEU A 54 23.04 -0.87 1.62
C LEU A 54 22.43 0.30 2.39
N ILE A 55 22.79 0.51 3.66
CA ILE A 55 22.34 1.70 4.41
C ILE A 55 22.80 2.99 3.74
N GLU A 56 24.05 3.04 3.26
CA GLU A 56 24.57 4.20 2.54
C GLU A 56 23.78 4.48 1.25
N GLU A 57 23.49 3.46 0.44
CA GLU A 57 22.66 3.57 -0.77
C GLU A 57 21.24 4.07 -0.45
N ILE A 58 20.64 3.53 0.61
CA ILE A 58 19.32 3.95 1.08
C ILE A 58 19.34 5.39 1.58
N ASN A 59 20.33 5.78 2.39
CA ASN A 59 20.43 7.15 2.90
C ASN A 59 20.62 8.15 1.78
N LYS A 60 21.44 7.83 0.76
CA LYS A 60 21.56 8.64 -0.45
C LYS A 60 20.23 8.83 -1.18
N THR A 61 19.40 7.78 -1.24
CA THR A 61 18.04 7.87 -1.82
C THR A 61 17.11 8.75 -0.97
N LEU A 62 17.29 8.74 0.36
CA LEU A 62 16.48 9.48 1.32
C LEU A 62 16.85 10.97 1.43
N GLU A 63 18.01 11.38 0.93
CA GLU A 63 18.41 12.79 0.85
C GLU A 63 17.55 13.58 -0.16
N GLU A 64 16.98 12.90 -1.16
CA GLU A 64 16.07 13.53 -2.11
C GLU A 64 14.68 13.78 -1.51
N PRO A 65 13.98 14.85 -1.93
CA PRO A 65 12.62 15.11 -1.49
C PRO A 65 11.62 14.14 -2.10
N PHE A 66 10.60 13.78 -1.32
CA PHE A 66 9.53 12.87 -1.72
C PHE A 66 8.19 13.60 -1.84
N THR A 67 7.48 13.41 -2.95
CA THR A 67 6.17 14.06 -3.21
C THR A 67 5.02 13.09 -3.01
N PHE A 68 3.94 13.55 -2.40
CA PHE A 68 2.73 12.76 -2.18
C PHE A 68 2.21 12.14 -3.49
N LEU A 69 2.22 10.81 -3.53
CA LEU A 69 1.71 10.02 -4.65
C LEU A 69 0.28 9.59 -4.41
N GLY A 70 -0.04 9.19 -3.18
CA GLY A 70 -1.36 8.69 -2.86
C GLY A 70 -1.50 8.13 -1.45
N ARG A 71 -2.65 7.53 -1.20
CA ARG A 71 -3.03 7.05 0.12
C ARG A 71 -3.79 5.73 0.01
N GLY A 72 -3.26 4.69 0.63
CA GLY A 72 -3.97 3.44 0.86
C GLY A 72 -4.69 3.39 2.20
N VAL A 73 -5.29 2.24 2.51
CA VAL A 73 -5.84 1.99 3.85
C VAL A 73 -4.71 1.91 4.88
N GLN A 74 -3.51 1.48 4.54
CA GLN A 74 -2.48 1.18 5.55
C GLN A 74 -1.31 2.16 5.52
N CYS A 75 -1.02 2.77 4.38
CA CYS A 75 0.14 3.63 4.20
C CYS A 75 -0.20 4.93 3.45
N TYR A 76 0.65 5.93 3.64
CA TYR A 76 0.80 7.06 2.72
C TYR A 76 1.97 6.76 1.79
N ALA A 77 1.80 6.99 0.50
CA ALA A 77 2.84 6.76 -0.49
C ALA A 77 3.34 8.10 -1.02
N PHE A 78 4.66 8.23 -1.08
CA PHE A 78 5.36 9.37 -1.65
C PHE A 78 6.35 8.86 -2.68
N VAL A 79 6.54 9.59 -3.76
CA VAL A 79 7.48 9.25 -4.84
C VAL A 79 8.71 10.16 -4.74
N SER A 80 9.90 9.61 -4.93
CA SER A 80 11.15 10.36 -5.02
C SER A 80 11.12 11.39 -6.15
N GLN A 81 12.03 12.36 -6.10
CA GLN A 81 12.13 13.41 -7.11
C GLN A 81 12.44 12.86 -8.50
N ASP A 82 13.32 11.86 -8.59
CA ASP A 82 13.65 11.15 -9.84
C ASP A 82 12.50 10.28 -10.37
N GLY A 83 11.45 10.08 -9.58
CA GLY A 83 10.29 9.29 -9.95
C GLY A 83 10.51 7.78 -9.95
N THR A 84 11.61 7.24 -9.43
CA THR A 84 11.95 5.81 -9.50
C THR A 84 11.60 5.04 -8.23
N THR A 85 11.53 5.71 -7.09
CA THR A 85 11.37 5.10 -5.77
C THR A 85 10.11 5.62 -5.07
N VAL A 86 9.45 4.75 -4.31
CA VAL A 86 8.26 5.05 -3.51
C VAL A 86 8.56 4.80 -2.04
N LEU A 87 8.48 5.85 -1.24
CA LEU A 87 8.46 5.80 0.21
C LEU A 87 7.03 5.58 0.70
N LYS A 88 6.79 4.46 1.38
CA LYS A 88 5.50 4.16 2.01
C LYS A 88 5.61 4.20 3.51
N LEU A 89 4.97 5.20 4.11
CA LEU A 89 4.91 5.40 5.55
C LEU A 89 3.67 4.71 6.11
N PHE A 90 3.86 3.80 7.08
CA PHE A 90 2.74 3.12 7.72
C PHE A 90 1.94 4.06 8.63
N LYS A 91 0.64 3.83 8.70
CA LYS A 91 -0.27 4.70 9.43
C LYS A 91 -0.58 4.14 10.81
N HIS A 92 -0.38 4.97 11.82
CA HIS A 92 -0.65 4.59 13.22
C HIS A 92 -2.02 5.07 13.72
N HIS A 93 -2.60 6.08 13.05
CA HIS A 93 -3.80 6.78 13.53
C HIS A 93 -5.14 6.17 13.11
N HIS A 94 -5.16 5.03 12.41
CA HIS A 94 -6.34 4.69 11.61
C HIS A 94 -7.64 4.54 12.39
N PHE A 95 -7.61 4.23 13.69
CA PHE A 95 -8.82 4.29 14.50
C PHE A 95 -8.51 4.63 15.96
N GLY A 96 -9.11 5.70 16.47
CA GLY A 96 -9.41 5.89 17.90
C GLY A 96 -8.53 6.88 18.65
N LEU A 97 -8.79 8.17 18.52
CA LEU A 97 -8.21 9.28 19.29
C LEU A 97 -6.68 9.46 19.14
N PRO A 98 -6.20 10.71 19.04
CA PRO A 98 -4.80 11.04 19.34
C PRO A 98 -4.35 10.33 20.62
N SER A 99 -3.08 9.93 20.70
CA SER A 99 -2.53 9.29 21.90
C SER A 99 -2.80 10.14 23.16
N ASP A 100 -2.74 11.47 23.02
CA ASP A 100 -3.05 12.41 24.10
C ASP A 100 -4.52 12.36 24.54
N LEU A 101 -5.43 12.08 23.60
CA LEU A 101 -6.85 11.94 23.88
C LEU A 101 -7.21 10.57 24.47
N LEU A 102 -6.35 9.55 24.34
CA LEU A 102 -6.54 8.28 25.03
C LEU A 102 -6.37 8.41 26.54
N ASN A 103 -5.58 9.38 27.02
CA ASN A 103 -5.39 9.63 28.45
C ASN A 103 -6.68 10.09 29.15
N PHE A 104 -7.67 10.59 28.40
CA PHE A 104 -8.97 11.01 28.93
C PHE A 104 -10.04 9.92 28.86
N LEU A 105 -9.76 8.77 28.24
CA LEU A 105 -10.69 7.65 28.22
C LEU A 105 -10.55 6.76 29.46
N PRO A 106 -11.62 6.03 29.84
CA PRO A 106 -11.49 4.95 30.81
C PRO A 106 -10.40 3.96 30.39
N LEU A 107 -9.55 3.56 31.35
CA LEU A 107 -8.34 2.75 31.09
C LEU A 107 -8.61 1.50 30.23
N LYS A 108 -9.69 0.76 30.52
CA LYS A 108 -10.09 -0.44 29.74
C LYS A 108 -10.38 -0.11 28.28
N TRP A 109 -10.95 1.05 27.99
CA TRP A 109 -11.26 1.48 26.62
C TRP A 109 -10.00 1.88 25.88
N ALA A 110 -9.13 2.65 26.54
CA ALA A 110 -7.82 3.02 25.99
C ALA A 110 -7.00 1.76 25.64
N GLN A 111 -6.93 0.78 26.55
CA GLN A 111 -6.25 -0.50 26.33
C GLN A 111 -6.84 -1.28 25.15
N ASN A 112 -8.16 -1.38 25.04
CA ASN A 112 -8.81 -2.05 23.91
C ASN A 112 -8.52 -1.37 22.57
N VAL A 113 -8.45 -0.04 22.53
CA VAL A 113 -8.08 0.73 21.34
C VAL A 113 -6.62 0.46 20.96
N ILE A 114 -5.70 0.53 21.93
CA ILE A 114 -4.28 0.24 21.73
C ILE A 114 -4.08 -1.20 21.24
N GLN A 115 -4.75 -2.18 21.84
CA GLN A 115 -4.65 -3.59 21.43
C GLN A 115 -5.11 -3.79 19.99
N LYS A 116 -6.25 -3.21 19.60
CA LYS A 116 -6.76 -3.29 18.21
C LYS A 116 -5.81 -2.61 17.22
N ARG A 117 -5.17 -1.50 17.61
CA ARG A 117 -4.14 -0.83 16.80
C ARG A 117 -2.93 -1.74 16.60
N ASN A 118 -2.39 -2.29 17.68
CA ASN A 118 -1.23 -3.18 17.63
C ASN A 118 -1.51 -4.43 16.80
N GLN A 119 -2.70 -5.05 16.92
CA GLN A 119 -3.08 -6.19 16.09
C GLN A 119 -3.10 -5.87 14.59
N ARG A 120 -3.53 -4.66 14.22
CA ARG A 120 -3.58 -4.22 12.82
C ARG A 120 -2.18 -3.91 12.29
N LEU A 121 -1.38 -3.16 13.05
CA LEU A 121 0.03 -2.90 12.71
C LEU A 121 0.80 -4.21 12.56
N HIS A 122 0.61 -5.15 13.50
CA HIS A 122 1.20 -6.49 13.43
C HIS A 122 0.86 -7.23 12.14
N HIS A 123 -0.38 -7.09 11.64
CA HIS A 123 -0.76 -7.69 10.36
C HIS A 123 -0.01 -7.06 9.19
N ILE A 124 0.10 -5.73 9.18
CA ILE A 124 0.80 -4.96 8.14
C ILE A 124 2.29 -5.31 8.16
N TYR A 125 2.92 -5.35 9.32
CA TYR A 125 4.35 -5.63 9.48
C TYR A 125 4.68 -7.05 9.03
N LYS A 126 3.88 -8.05 9.43
CA LYS A 126 4.02 -9.40 8.90
C LYS A 126 3.91 -9.47 7.39
N SER A 127 2.97 -8.70 6.83
CA SER A 127 2.78 -8.62 5.39
C SER A 127 3.97 -7.99 4.69
N ALA A 128 4.49 -6.88 5.21
CA ALA A 128 5.66 -6.19 4.69
C ALA A 128 6.93 -7.06 4.78
N VAL A 129 7.10 -7.84 5.86
CA VAL A 129 8.19 -8.82 5.98
C VAL A 129 8.08 -9.91 4.91
N ILE A 130 6.88 -10.43 4.64
CA ILE A 130 6.70 -11.41 3.55
C ILE A 130 7.11 -10.78 2.22
N ALA A 131 6.72 -9.55 1.95
CA ALA A 131 7.08 -8.84 0.74
C ALA A 131 8.61 -8.64 0.62
N SER A 132 9.28 -8.19 1.68
CA SER A 132 10.73 -7.91 1.64
C SER A 132 11.61 -9.15 1.62
N THR A 133 11.11 -10.30 2.09
CA THR A 133 11.91 -11.54 2.22
C THR A 133 11.56 -12.60 1.19
N ARG A 134 10.27 -12.81 0.88
CA ARG A 134 9.80 -13.90 0.00
C ARG A 134 9.39 -13.43 -1.38
N LEU A 135 9.07 -12.15 -1.53
CA LEU A 135 8.66 -11.53 -2.80
C LEU A 135 9.48 -10.27 -3.06
N LYS A 136 10.78 -10.26 -2.71
CA LYS A 136 11.59 -9.04 -2.74
C LYS A 136 11.61 -8.44 -4.15
N GLU A 137 11.87 -9.27 -5.15
CA GLU A 137 11.89 -8.88 -6.56
C GLU A 137 10.50 -8.53 -7.08
N GLU A 138 9.50 -9.35 -6.75
CA GLU A 138 8.13 -9.20 -7.22
C GLU A 138 7.37 -8.07 -6.53
N SER A 139 7.80 -7.63 -5.36
CA SER A 139 7.32 -6.41 -4.74
C SER A 139 8.22 -5.23 -5.10
N GLY A 140 9.42 -5.44 -5.64
CA GLY A 140 10.40 -4.38 -5.80
C GLY A 140 10.77 -3.71 -4.48
N THR A 141 10.70 -4.44 -3.36
CA THR A 141 11.06 -3.89 -2.04
C THR A 141 12.57 -3.68 -1.97
N LEU A 142 12.97 -2.43 -1.78
CA LEU A 142 14.37 -2.03 -1.65
C LEU A 142 14.82 -2.13 -0.19
N TYR A 143 13.98 -1.61 0.71
CA TYR A 143 14.30 -1.50 2.13
C TYR A 143 13.04 -1.54 2.99
N LEU A 144 13.11 -2.20 4.14
CA LEU A 144 12.02 -2.29 5.11
C LEU A 144 12.54 -1.87 6.48
N HIS A 145 11.92 -0.84 7.06
CA HIS A 145 12.25 -0.28 8.35
C HIS A 145 11.04 -0.40 9.29
N LEU A 146 11.16 -1.24 10.31
CA LEU A 146 10.07 -1.47 11.27
C LEU A 146 10.45 -1.12 12.71
N GLU A 147 11.74 -0.95 13.00
CA GLU A 147 12.24 -0.65 14.34
C GLU A 147 12.62 0.83 14.45
N LYS A 148 12.68 1.37 15.66
CA LYS A 148 13.14 2.75 15.88
C LYS A 148 14.66 2.75 15.97
N THR A 149 15.32 3.60 15.19
CA THR A 149 16.79 3.55 15.00
C THR A 149 17.42 4.94 15.09
N PRO A 150 17.48 5.57 16.28
CA PRO A 150 17.95 6.95 16.41
C PRO A 150 19.28 7.19 15.68
N GLY A 151 19.29 8.12 14.73
CA GLY A 151 20.47 8.54 13.99
C GLY A 151 20.90 7.63 12.83
N LEU A 152 20.11 6.61 12.45
CA LEU A 152 20.44 5.74 11.30
C LEU A 152 20.18 6.42 9.95
N HIS A 153 19.07 7.15 9.86
CA HIS A 153 18.57 7.78 8.63
C HIS A 153 18.59 9.32 8.74
N PRO A 154 18.78 10.03 7.62
CA PRO A 154 18.69 11.48 7.59
C PRO A 154 17.24 11.96 7.79
N LEU A 155 17.11 13.27 8.06
CA LEU A 155 15.82 13.95 8.03
C LEU A 155 15.35 14.06 6.58
N VAL A 156 14.17 13.51 6.29
CA VAL A 156 13.64 13.44 4.91
C VAL A 156 12.60 14.53 4.69
N THR A 157 12.70 15.23 3.57
CA THR A 157 11.68 16.22 3.17
C THR A 157 10.56 15.54 2.40
N VAL A 158 9.33 15.58 2.94
CA VAL A 158 8.13 15.10 2.23
C VAL A 158 7.22 16.27 1.86
N HIS A 159 6.77 16.32 0.61
CA HIS A 159 5.76 17.25 0.14
C HIS A 159 4.38 16.59 0.18
N ASP A 160 3.42 17.23 0.81
CA ASP A 160 2.05 16.75 0.83
C ASP A 160 1.33 16.96 -0.52
N LYS A 161 0.03 16.64 -0.56
CA LYS A 161 -0.80 16.82 -1.76
C LYS A 161 -0.91 18.29 -2.19
N LEU A 162 -0.77 19.23 -1.26
CA LEU A 162 -0.77 20.68 -1.48
C LEU A 162 0.64 21.25 -1.71
N LYS A 163 1.64 20.38 -1.87
CA LYS A 163 3.06 20.72 -2.05
C LYS A 163 3.73 21.39 -0.84
N SER A 164 3.07 21.41 0.30
CA SER A 164 3.68 21.88 1.56
C SER A 164 4.76 20.91 1.99
N ALA A 165 5.95 21.44 2.30
CA ALA A 165 7.10 20.66 2.71
C ALA A 165 7.07 20.38 4.23
N TYR A 166 7.39 19.14 4.60
CA TYR A 166 7.50 18.71 5.98
C TYR A 166 8.81 17.95 6.17
N PRO A 167 9.65 18.36 7.14
CA PRO A 167 10.73 17.50 7.60
C PRO A 167 10.15 16.31 8.36
N LEU A 168 10.65 15.12 8.08
CA LEU A 168 10.23 13.89 8.72
C LEU A 168 11.43 13.09 9.17
N ASP A 169 11.48 12.78 10.47
CA ASP A 169 12.47 11.85 11.00
C ASP A 169 12.01 10.41 10.75
N LEU A 170 12.71 9.72 9.84
CA LEU A 170 12.38 8.34 9.49
C LEU A 170 12.84 7.34 10.55
N ASN A 171 13.76 7.72 11.43
CA ASN A 171 14.13 6.88 12.58
C ASN A 171 12.94 6.67 13.53
N ASP A 172 11.99 7.60 13.49
CA ASP A 172 10.73 7.59 14.25
C ASP A 172 9.54 7.04 13.47
N CYS A 173 9.74 6.48 12.27
CA CYS A 173 8.68 5.98 11.39
C CYS A 173 8.92 4.52 10.99
N GLU A 174 7.84 3.76 10.85
CA GLU A 174 7.87 2.46 10.18
C GLU A 174 7.50 2.65 8.70
N PHE A 175 8.38 2.21 7.82
CA PHE A 175 8.27 2.47 6.39
C PHE A 175 8.88 1.37 5.53
N VAL A 176 8.54 1.43 4.25
CA VAL A 176 9.16 0.60 3.20
C VAL A 176 9.51 1.49 2.02
N LEU A 177 10.70 1.27 1.46
CA LEU A 177 11.10 1.80 0.16
C LEU A 177 10.87 0.72 -0.90
N GLN A 178 10.25 1.12 -1.99
CA GLN A 178 9.85 0.22 -3.06
C GLN A 178 10.13 0.86 -4.41
N LYS A 179 10.49 0.07 -5.43
CA LYS A 179 10.51 0.53 -6.81
C LYS A 179 9.13 1.07 -7.21
N ARG A 180 9.12 2.18 -7.95
CA ARG A 180 7.89 2.70 -8.52
C ARG A 180 7.46 1.82 -9.68
N ALA A 181 6.20 1.42 -9.67
CA ALA A 181 5.55 0.73 -10.77
C ALA A 181 4.46 1.61 -11.37
N ARG A 182 4.28 1.52 -12.69
CA ARG A 182 3.11 2.06 -13.38
C ARG A 182 1.91 1.14 -13.12
N PRO A 183 0.74 1.64 -12.67
CA PRO A 183 -0.41 0.80 -12.37
C PRO A 183 -0.80 -0.13 -13.53
N ALA A 184 -1.11 -1.40 -13.22
CA ALA A 184 -1.38 -2.42 -14.23
C ALA A 184 -2.58 -2.05 -15.11
N ARG A 185 -3.63 -1.52 -14.49
CA ARG A 185 -4.83 -1.01 -15.18
C ARG A 185 -4.49 0.05 -16.24
N GLU A 186 -3.59 0.97 -15.94
CA GLU A 186 -3.19 2.05 -16.86
C GLU A 186 -2.40 1.49 -18.04
N VAL A 187 -1.41 0.63 -17.78
CA VAL A 187 -0.57 0.01 -18.81
C VAL A 187 -1.41 -0.81 -19.79
N ILE A 188 -2.29 -1.67 -19.29
CA ILE A 188 -3.16 -2.51 -20.12
C ILE A 188 -4.15 -1.64 -20.91
N ASN A 189 -4.73 -0.62 -20.29
CA ASN A 189 -5.65 0.29 -20.98
C ASN A 189 -4.96 1.02 -22.14
N GLU A 190 -3.77 1.56 -21.93
CA GLU A 190 -3.01 2.23 -22.98
C GLU A 190 -2.67 1.30 -24.15
N GLN A 191 -2.28 0.05 -23.86
CA GLN A 191 -2.00 -0.94 -24.89
C GLN A 191 -3.24 -1.25 -25.73
N LEU A 192 -4.40 -1.47 -25.09
CA LEU A 192 -5.66 -1.76 -25.78
C LEU A 192 -6.17 -0.57 -26.61
N VAL A 193 -6.11 0.66 -26.06
CA VAL A 193 -6.49 1.89 -26.80
C VAL A 193 -5.62 2.09 -28.04
N ARG A 194 -4.34 1.69 -28.00
CA ARG A 194 -3.41 1.76 -29.14
C ARG A 194 -3.54 0.57 -30.11
N GLY A 195 -4.49 -0.34 -29.89
CA GLY A 195 -4.65 -1.55 -30.70
C GLY A 195 -3.58 -2.62 -30.47
N SER A 196 -2.73 -2.48 -29.44
CA SER A 196 -1.68 -3.45 -29.09
C SER A 196 -2.25 -4.57 -28.22
N VAL A 197 -3.10 -5.42 -28.80
CA VAL A 197 -3.74 -6.54 -28.10
C VAL A 197 -2.72 -7.53 -27.56
N ASP A 198 -1.70 -7.86 -28.36
CA ASP A 198 -0.62 -8.75 -27.91
C ASP A 198 0.16 -8.17 -26.73
N GLY A 199 0.35 -6.85 -26.70
CA GLY A 199 0.98 -6.15 -25.58
C GLY A 199 0.16 -6.30 -24.31
N ALA A 200 -1.14 -6.07 -24.40
CA ALA A 200 -2.08 -6.26 -23.30
C ALA A 200 -2.10 -7.71 -22.80
N LEU A 201 -2.14 -8.68 -23.71
CA LEU A 201 -2.08 -10.10 -23.37
C LEU A 201 -0.79 -10.46 -22.63
N ARG A 202 0.38 -10.00 -23.12
CA ARG A 202 1.66 -10.21 -22.41
C ARG A 202 1.62 -9.65 -20.99
N SER A 203 1.09 -8.44 -20.81
CA SER A 203 0.93 -7.84 -19.48
C SER A 203 -0.02 -8.65 -18.59
N ILE A 204 -1.17 -9.08 -19.11
CA ILE A 204 -2.15 -9.90 -18.37
C ILE A 204 -1.51 -11.23 -17.94
N PHE A 205 -0.83 -11.94 -18.84
CA PHE A 205 -0.15 -13.19 -18.51
C PHE A 205 0.94 -13.00 -17.45
N ALA A 206 1.70 -11.90 -17.51
CA ALA A 206 2.69 -11.58 -16.48
C ALA A 206 2.05 -11.42 -15.09
N LEU A 207 0.89 -10.77 -15.00
CA LEU A 207 0.15 -10.61 -13.74
C LEU A 207 -0.43 -11.93 -13.22
N LEU A 208 -0.93 -12.79 -14.11
CA LEU A 208 -1.40 -14.13 -13.75
C LEU A 208 -0.24 -15.00 -13.25
N LYS A 209 0.93 -14.90 -13.88
CA LYS A 209 2.16 -15.58 -13.44
C LYS A 209 2.60 -15.11 -12.04
N LEU A 210 2.53 -13.81 -11.76
CA LEU A 210 2.78 -13.26 -10.42
C LEU A 210 1.77 -13.80 -9.39
N THR A 211 0.50 -13.98 -9.77
CA THR A 211 -0.52 -14.58 -8.90
C THR A 211 -0.26 -16.06 -8.63
N ARG A 212 0.20 -16.80 -9.65
CA ARG A 212 0.61 -18.20 -9.55
C ARG A 212 1.80 -18.37 -8.61
N LEU A 213 2.85 -17.55 -8.80
CA LEU A 213 4.04 -17.56 -7.95
C LEU A 213 3.71 -17.37 -6.47
N GLN A 214 2.82 -16.41 -6.14
CA GLN A 214 2.37 -16.24 -4.75
C GLN A 214 1.74 -17.53 -4.21
N SER A 215 0.90 -18.21 -5.00
CA SER A 215 0.29 -19.48 -4.60
C SER A 215 1.31 -20.60 -4.40
N GLU A 216 2.30 -20.71 -5.29
CA GLU A 216 3.39 -21.69 -5.22
C GLU A 216 4.28 -21.48 -3.99
N LEU A 217 4.54 -20.22 -3.61
CA LEU A 217 5.25 -19.87 -2.38
C LEU A 217 4.39 -20.02 -1.11
N GLY A 218 3.14 -20.47 -1.23
CA GLY A 218 2.21 -20.59 -0.10
C GLY A 218 1.78 -19.24 0.46
N ILE A 219 1.86 -18.16 -0.32
CA ILE A 219 1.47 -16.80 0.06
C ILE A 219 0.03 -16.56 -0.39
N LYS A 220 -0.82 -16.14 0.55
CA LYS A 220 -2.20 -15.71 0.29
C LYS A 220 -2.28 -14.19 0.39
N ASN A 221 -2.65 -13.54 -0.70
CA ASN A 221 -3.07 -12.15 -0.69
C ASN A 221 -4.57 -12.04 -0.36
N LYS A 222 -4.92 -11.32 0.72
CA LYS A 222 -6.31 -11.11 1.15
C LYS A 222 -7.08 -10.13 0.26
N ASP A 223 -6.37 -9.24 -0.45
CA ASP A 223 -6.95 -8.30 -1.39
C ASP A 223 -6.34 -8.51 -2.79
N PRO A 224 -6.76 -9.56 -3.52
CA PRO A 224 -6.15 -9.96 -4.79
C PRO A 224 -6.71 -9.14 -5.97
N GLN A 225 -6.90 -7.83 -5.80
CA GLN A 225 -7.30 -6.92 -6.87
C GLN A 225 -6.13 -6.64 -7.79
N VAL A 226 -5.85 -7.57 -8.70
CA VAL A 226 -4.62 -7.58 -9.52
C VAL A 226 -4.43 -6.30 -10.34
N LEU A 227 -5.49 -5.73 -10.89
CA LEU A 227 -5.39 -4.50 -11.70
C LEU A 227 -5.07 -3.24 -10.88
N ASP A 228 -5.41 -3.22 -9.59
CA ASP A 228 -5.28 -2.06 -8.71
C ASP A 228 -4.08 -2.18 -7.78
N ASN A 229 -3.74 -3.40 -7.38
CA ASN A 229 -2.70 -3.71 -6.41
C ASN A 229 -1.38 -4.13 -7.06
N CYS A 230 -1.34 -4.26 -8.39
CA CYS A 230 -0.11 -4.54 -9.15
C CYS A 230 0.19 -3.43 -10.17
N GLY A 231 1.44 -3.41 -10.64
CA GLY A 231 1.89 -2.54 -11.71
C GLY A 231 3.08 -3.12 -12.45
N PHE A 232 3.70 -2.31 -13.30
CA PHE A 232 4.88 -2.68 -14.08
C PHE A 232 6.04 -1.72 -13.84
N CYS A 233 7.24 -2.28 -13.62
CA CYS A 233 8.52 -1.59 -13.67
C CYS A 233 9.36 -2.28 -14.75
N ASP A 234 9.76 -1.56 -15.80
CA ASP A 234 10.53 -2.11 -16.93
C ASP A 234 9.93 -3.41 -17.50
N SER A 235 8.61 -3.43 -17.71
CA SER A 235 7.83 -4.60 -18.16
C SER A 235 7.75 -5.78 -17.20
N LYS A 236 8.37 -5.72 -16.02
CA LYS A 236 8.21 -6.73 -14.97
C LYS A 236 7.02 -6.39 -14.07
N PRO A 237 6.12 -7.35 -13.80
CA PRO A 237 4.98 -7.11 -12.90
C PRO A 237 5.47 -7.00 -11.46
N LEU A 238 5.03 -5.96 -10.76
CA LEU A 238 5.29 -5.74 -9.35
C LEU A 238 3.99 -5.70 -8.54
N LEU A 239 4.00 -6.28 -7.35
CA LEU A 239 2.97 -6.11 -6.32
C LEU A 239 3.17 -4.76 -5.64
N ILE A 240 2.33 -3.79 -5.97
CA ILE A 240 2.35 -2.45 -5.36
C ILE A 240 1.79 -2.55 -3.93
N ASP A 241 0.63 -3.15 -3.71
CA ASP A 241 0.06 -3.25 -2.37
C ASP A 241 0.57 -4.48 -1.61
N ILE A 242 1.52 -4.24 -0.72
CA ILE A 242 2.13 -5.26 0.15
C ILE A 242 1.39 -5.42 1.48
N GLY A 243 0.21 -4.83 1.66
CA GLY A 243 -0.47 -4.70 2.95
C GLY A 243 -1.30 -5.90 3.43
N SER A 244 -1.50 -6.89 2.55
CA SER A 244 -2.54 -7.92 2.71
C SER A 244 -2.04 -9.36 2.55
N LEU A 245 -0.74 -9.58 2.60
CA LEU A 245 -0.08 -10.88 2.48
C LEU A 245 -0.13 -11.68 3.79
N LYS A 246 -0.25 -13.01 3.63
CA LYS A 246 -0.18 -13.97 4.74
C LYS A 246 0.34 -15.31 4.23
N MET A 247 1.24 -15.95 4.98
CA MET A 247 1.60 -17.34 4.75
C MET A 247 0.40 -18.26 5.02
N ARG A 248 0.17 -19.23 4.13
CA ARG A 248 -0.73 -20.36 4.37
C ARG A 248 -0.14 -21.25 5.47
N SER A 249 -1.01 -21.88 6.26
CA SER A 249 -0.52 -22.86 7.24
C SER A 249 0.02 -24.08 6.50
N ARG A 250 1.04 -24.75 7.05
CA ARG A 250 1.64 -25.95 6.46
C ARG A 250 0.62 -27.08 6.19
N SER A 251 -0.51 -27.08 6.90
CA SER A 251 -1.62 -28.03 6.70
C SER A 251 -2.49 -27.75 5.46
N THR A 252 -2.34 -26.58 4.82
CA THR A 252 -3.06 -26.23 3.60
C THR A 252 -2.12 -26.27 2.41
N ASN A 253 -2.39 -27.17 1.46
CA ASN A 253 -1.64 -27.26 0.21
C ASN A 253 -1.56 -25.88 -0.49
N PRO A 254 -0.44 -25.59 -1.21
CA PRO A 254 -0.40 -24.48 -2.17
C PRO A 254 -1.61 -24.62 -3.09
N ASP A 255 -2.30 -23.52 -3.42
CA ASP A 255 -3.63 -23.49 -4.07
C ASP A 255 -3.76 -24.53 -5.20
N PRO A 256 -4.19 -25.76 -4.90
CA PRO A 256 -4.05 -26.85 -5.86
C PRO A 256 -5.10 -26.72 -6.96
N THR A 257 -6.11 -25.88 -6.70
CA THR A 257 -7.26 -25.61 -7.54
C THR A 257 -7.07 -24.41 -8.47
N GLY A 258 -5.95 -23.67 -8.39
CA GLY A 258 -5.77 -22.46 -9.20
C GLY A 258 -6.79 -21.35 -8.90
N LYS A 259 -7.46 -21.38 -7.73
CA LYS A 259 -8.55 -20.45 -7.39
C LYS A 259 -8.11 -18.99 -7.42
N ALA A 260 -6.89 -18.70 -6.97
CA ALA A 260 -6.32 -17.35 -7.02
C ALA A 260 -6.18 -16.85 -8.46
N ILE A 261 -5.68 -17.69 -9.36
CA ILE A 261 -5.51 -17.39 -10.79
C ILE A 261 -6.87 -17.20 -11.45
N PHE A 262 -7.81 -18.12 -11.21
CA PHE A 262 -9.18 -18.02 -11.72
C PHE A 262 -9.86 -16.71 -11.28
N LYS A 263 -9.71 -16.34 -10.00
CA LYS A 263 -10.26 -15.07 -9.48
C LYS A 263 -9.57 -13.86 -10.12
N ALA A 264 -8.27 -13.91 -10.37
CA ALA A 264 -7.54 -12.84 -11.07
C ALA A 264 -8.01 -12.71 -12.53
N LYS A 265 -8.07 -13.83 -13.26
CA LYS A 265 -8.57 -13.91 -14.64
C LYS A 265 -9.97 -13.31 -14.77
N ARG A 266 -10.91 -13.73 -13.91
CA ARG A 266 -12.28 -13.20 -13.90
C ARG A 266 -12.35 -11.69 -13.64
N GLN A 267 -11.53 -11.17 -12.71
CA GLN A 267 -11.50 -9.73 -12.44
C GLN A 267 -11.00 -8.93 -13.65
N ILE A 268 -10.00 -9.45 -14.36
CA ILE A 268 -9.44 -8.83 -15.56
C ILE A 268 -10.48 -8.85 -16.69
N LEU A 269 -11.09 -10.01 -16.98
CA LEU A 269 -12.12 -10.15 -18.01
C LEU A 269 -13.32 -9.23 -17.75
N HIS A 270 -13.81 -9.16 -16.51
CA HIS A 270 -14.89 -8.24 -16.13
C HIS A 270 -14.54 -6.77 -16.34
N TRP A 271 -13.28 -6.39 -16.12
CA TRP A 271 -12.83 -5.03 -16.41
C TRP A 271 -12.73 -4.76 -17.92
N ILE A 272 -12.24 -5.73 -18.70
CA ILE A 272 -12.16 -5.67 -20.16
C ILE A 272 -13.55 -5.55 -20.77
N GLU A 273 -14.51 -6.39 -20.36
CA GLU A 273 -15.90 -6.34 -20.82
C GLU A 273 -16.50 -4.94 -20.66
N LYS A 274 -16.21 -4.26 -19.55
CA LYS A 274 -16.71 -2.91 -19.28
C LYS A 274 -16.00 -1.78 -20.03
N LYS A 275 -14.73 -1.96 -20.41
CA LYS A 275 -13.88 -0.87 -20.93
C LYS A 275 -13.49 -1.04 -22.40
N HIS A 276 -13.33 -2.27 -22.84
CA HIS A 276 -12.87 -2.68 -24.16
C HIS A 276 -13.70 -3.89 -24.67
N PRO A 277 -15.04 -3.77 -24.77
CA PRO A 277 -15.92 -4.90 -25.11
C PRO A 277 -15.58 -5.55 -26.45
N SER A 278 -15.09 -4.78 -27.43
CA SER A 278 -14.68 -5.30 -28.74
C SER A 278 -13.45 -6.21 -28.70
N GLN A 279 -12.66 -6.16 -27.62
CA GLN A 279 -11.45 -6.97 -27.43
C GLN A 279 -11.71 -8.19 -26.53
N LEU A 280 -12.90 -8.31 -25.94
CA LEU A 280 -13.20 -9.31 -24.93
C LEU A 280 -13.04 -10.74 -25.46
N SER A 281 -13.65 -11.04 -26.62
CA SER A 281 -13.64 -12.39 -27.20
C SER A 281 -12.22 -12.88 -27.47
N HIS A 282 -11.41 -12.06 -28.15
CA HIS A 282 -10.02 -12.39 -28.47
C HIS A 282 -9.18 -12.60 -27.20
N ILE A 283 -9.33 -11.74 -26.19
CA ILE A 283 -8.58 -11.89 -24.95
C ILE A 283 -9.04 -13.12 -24.17
N GLU A 284 -10.34 -13.39 -24.09
CA GLU A 284 -10.88 -14.55 -23.39
C GLU A 284 -10.41 -15.87 -24.02
N GLU A 285 -10.45 -15.97 -25.35
CA GLU A 285 -9.94 -17.11 -26.11
C GLU A 285 -8.46 -17.36 -25.82
N ALA A 286 -7.62 -16.33 -25.97
CA ALA A 286 -6.19 -16.44 -25.69
C ALA A 286 -5.87 -16.84 -24.23
N LEU A 287 -6.67 -16.39 -23.27
CA LEU A 287 -6.52 -16.78 -21.87
C LEU A 287 -6.99 -18.21 -21.60
N ASN A 288 -7.85 -18.80 -22.42
CA ASN A 288 -8.30 -20.18 -22.29
C ASN A 288 -7.31 -21.16 -22.93
N GLU A 289 -6.72 -20.81 -24.08
CA GLU A 289 -5.74 -21.65 -24.78
C GLU A 289 -4.43 -21.85 -24.00
N LYS A 290 -4.02 -20.89 -23.17
CA LYS A 290 -2.80 -21.00 -22.35
C LYS A 290 -3.03 -21.59 -20.96
N ASP A 291 -4.28 -21.84 -20.58
CA ASP A 291 -4.62 -22.55 -19.33
C ASP A 291 -4.64 -24.08 -19.55
N THR A 292 -4.55 -24.56 -20.81
CA THR A 292 -4.22 -25.94 -21.22
C THR A 292 -2.71 -26.14 -21.39
#